data_AF-A0A0F9VFD1-F1
#
_entry.id   AF-A0A0F9VFD1-F1
#
_cell.length_a   1.000
_cell.length_b   1.000
_cell.length_c   1.000
_cell.angle_alpha   90.00
_cell.angle_beta   90.00
_cell.angle_gamma   90.00
#
_symmetry.space_group_name_H-M   'P 1'
#
loop_
_entity.id
_entity.type
_entity.pdbx_description
1 polymer ?
#
loop_
_entity_poly.entity_id
_entity_poly.type
_entity_poly.pdbx_seq_one_letter_code
_entity_poly.pdbx_strand_id
1 'polypeptide(L)' 'MHTTITYCYTDGKGNEQVNYVSNERGGGQVGYDIDEFTARVWINNENGKETTVFPLSRLVFIRAVVGTGE' A
#
# COMPACT_ATOMS: atom_id res chain seq x y z
N MET A 1 1.93 4.10 -16.94
CA MET A 1 2.54 4.54 -15.68
C MET A 1 2.32 3.43 -14.67
N HIS A 2 3.39 2.82 -14.18
CA HIS A 2 3.29 1.77 -13.17
C HIS A 2 3.57 2.38 -11.80
N THR A 3 2.86 1.92 -10.79
CA THR A 3 3.01 2.37 -9.42
C THR A 3 3.16 1.15 -8.53
N THR A 4 4.14 1.21 -7.65
CA THR A 4 4.34 0.23 -6.59
C THR A 4 4.33 0.98 -5.26
N ILE A 5 3.54 0.48 -4.31
CA ILE A 5 3.48 0.99 -2.94
C ILE A 5 4.12 -0.08 -2.06
N THR A 6 5.21 0.28 -1.38
CA THR A 6 5.82 -0.54 -0.32
C THR A 6 5.49 0.09 1.01
N TYR A 7 5.05 -0.71 1.97
CA TYR A 7 4.64 -0.24 3.28
C TYR A 7 5.06 -1.21 4.37
N CYS A 8 5.30 -0.66 5.56
CA CYS A 8 5.63 -1.42 6.74
C CYS A 8 4.79 -0.95 7.92
N TYR A 9 4.21 -1.90 8.64
CA TYR A 9 3.47 -1.63 9.88
C TYR A 9 3.76 -2.72 10.92
N THR A 10 3.58 -2.39 12.19
CA THR A 10 3.77 -3.35 13.30
C THR A 10 2.52 -4.20 13.51
N ASP A 11 2.69 -5.47 13.87
CA ASP A 11 1.57 -6.39 14.17
C ASP A 11 0.86 -6.12 15.50
N GLY A 12 1.28 -5.09 16.24
CA GLY A 12 0.82 -4.77 17.60
C GLY A 12 1.51 -5.58 18.70
N LYS A 13 2.39 -6.52 18.36
CA LYS A 13 3.28 -7.26 19.28
C LYS A 13 4.74 -6.82 19.15
N GLY A 14 5.01 -5.83 18.31
CA GLY A 14 6.34 -5.28 18.07
C GLY A 14 7.05 -5.87 16.85
N ASN A 15 6.44 -6.79 16.11
CA ASN A 15 7.04 -7.30 14.87
C ASN A 15 6.65 -6.41 13.70
N GLU A 16 7.61 -6.08 12.85
CA GLU A 16 7.40 -5.32 11.63
C GLU A 16 6.95 -6.25 10.48
N GLN A 17 5.99 -5.79 9.69
CA GLN A 17 5.46 -6.49 8.52
C GLN A 17 5.67 -5.63 7.28
N VAL A 18 6.63 -6.01 6.44
CA VAL A 18 6.93 -5.33 5.17
C VAL A 18 6.09 -5.95 4.06
N ASN A 19 5.34 -5.11 3.35
CA ASN A 19 4.39 -5.51 2.33
C ASN A 19 4.54 -4.61 1.08
N TYR A 20 4.03 -5.07 -0.06
CA TYR A 20 3.94 -4.26 -1.26
C TYR A 20 2.69 -4.58 -2.09
N VAL A 21 2.19 -3.58 -2.79
CA VAL A 21 1.16 -3.72 -3.84
C VAL A 21 1.63 -3.01 -5.11
N SER A 22 1.32 -3.56 -6.29
CA SER A 22 1.74 -3.01 -7.57
C SER A 22 0.70 -3.22 -8.65
N ASN A 23 0.50 -2.22 -9.51
CA ASN A 23 -0.37 -2.34 -10.70
C ASN A 23 0.39 -2.80 -11.96
N GLU A 24 1.66 -3.20 -11.85
CA GLU A 24 2.49 -3.58 -13.00
C GLU A 24 1.93 -4.78 -13.78
N ARG A 25 1.37 -5.78 -13.10
CA ARG A 25 0.97 -7.07 -13.72
C ARG A 25 -0.51 -7.18 -14.11
N GLY A 26 -1.35 -6.22 -13.74
CA GLY A 26 -2.81 -6.31 -13.97
C GLY A 26 -3.47 -4.96 -14.29
N GLY A 27 -2.65 -3.93 -14.54
CA GLY A 27 -3.15 -2.57 -14.71
C GLY A 27 -3.96 -2.08 -13.50
N GLY A 28 -4.78 -1.06 -13.73
CA GLY A 28 -5.61 -0.46 -12.69
C GLY A 28 -4.87 0.54 -11.81
N GLN A 29 -5.41 0.77 -10.61
CA GLN A 29 -4.99 1.83 -9.71
C GLN A 29 -4.53 1.25 -8.37
N VAL A 30 -3.33 1.63 -7.96
CA VAL A 30 -2.86 1.47 -6.58
C VAL A 30 -2.82 2.82 -5.90
N GLY A 31 -3.13 2.84 -4.61
CA GLY A 31 -3.15 4.07 -3.83
C GLY A 31 -3.00 3.80 -2.35
N TYR A 32 -2.72 4.86 -1.61
CA TYR A 32 -2.77 4.89 -0.17
C TYR A 32 -3.41 6.20 0.30
N ASP A 33 -3.98 6.17 1.49
CA ASP A 33 -4.62 7.30 2.16
C ASP A 33 -4.33 7.18 3.65
N ILE A 34 -4.12 8.32 4.30
CA ILE A 34 -3.79 8.38 5.72
C ILE A 34 -4.68 9.45 6.35
N ASP A 35 -5.45 9.04 7.34
CA ASP A 35 -6.23 9.93 8.19
C ASP A 35 -5.63 10.02 9.60
N GLU A 36 -6.32 10.69 10.53
CA GLU A 36 -5.84 10.91 11.89
C GLU A 36 -5.65 9.62 12.73
N PHE A 37 -6.29 8.50 12.34
CA PHE A 37 -6.27 7.25 13.11
C PHE A 37 -5.78 6.04 12.31
N THR A 38 -5.90 6.05 10.99
CA THR A 38 -5.69 4.89 10.14
C THR A 38 -4.89 5.23 8.90
N ALA A 39 -4.13 4.24 8.44
CA ALA A 39 -3.54 4.23 7.12
C ALA A 39 -4.21 3.11 6.31
N ARG A 40 -4.50 3.40 5.05
CA ARG A 40 -5.13 2.51 4.10
C ARG A 40 -4.25 2.38 2.86
N VAL A 41 -4.03 1.17 2.40
CA VAL A 41 -3.37 0.86 1.12
C VAL A 41 -4.31 -0.02 0.30
N TRP A 42 -4.45 0.24 -1.00
CA TRP A 42 -5.33 -0.53 -1.87
C TRP A 42 -4.75 -0.75 -3.27
N ILE A 43 -5.24 -1.81 -3.89
CA ILE A 43 -5.14 -2.06 -5.33
C ILE A 43 -6.56 -2.28 -5.87
N ASN A 44 -6.84 -1.70 -7.04
CA ASN A 44 -8.06 -1.92 -7.81
C ASN A 44 -7.65 -2.28 -9.24
N ASN A 45 -7.84 -3.55 -9.61
CA ASN A 45 -7.50 -4.11 -10.91
C ASN A 45 -8.64 -4.99 -11.46
N GLU A 46 -8.41 -5.64 -12.59
CA GLU A 46 -9.38 -6.54 -13.23
C GLU A 46 -9.81 -7.73 -12.35
N ASN A 47 -8.97 -8.14 -11.38
CA ASN A 47 -9.26 -9.21 -10.43
C ASN A 47 -10.05 -8.72 -9.20
N GLY A 48 -10.33 -7.42 -9.12
CA GLY A 48 -11.10 -6.79 -8.06
C GLY A 48 -10.32 -5.79 -7.23
N LYS A 49 -10.87 -5.47 -6.05
CA LYS A 49 -10.30 -4.51 -5.11
C LYS A 49 -9.82 -5.22 -3.85
N GLU A 50 -8.54 -5.03 -3.53
CA GLU A 50 -7.97 -5.41 -2.25
C GLU A 50 -7.61 -4.16 -1.45
N THR A 51 -7.78 -4.21 -0.14
CA THR A 51 -7.51 -3.07 0.75
C THR A 51 -6.98 -3.57 2.08
N THR A 52 -5.83 -3.05 2.49
CA THR A 52 -5.27 -3.23 3.82
C THR A 52 -5.49 -1.95 4.62
N VAL A 53 -6.02 -2.09 5.85
CA VAL A 53 -6.21 -0.98 6.80
C VAL A 53 -5.46 -1.32 8.08
N PHE A 54 -4.70 -0.39 8.61
CA PHE A 54 -4.03 -0.54 9.90
C PHE A 54 -4.00 0.79 10.66
N PRO A 55 -3.98 0.76 12.01
CA PRO A 55 -3.86 1.97 12.82
C PRO A 55 -2.60 2.76 12.44
N LEU A 56 -2.72 4.09 12.37
CA LEU A 56 -1.59 4.97 12.08
C LEU A 56 -0.48 4.83 13.13
N SER A 57 -0.83 4.54 14.38
CA SER A 57 0.12 4.26 15.46
C SER A 57 1.00 3.02 15.22
N ARG A 58 0.65 2.17 14.26
CA ARG A 58 1.43 1.00 13.85
C ARG A 58 2.23 1.25 12.59
N LEU A 59 2.04 2.39 11.90
CA LEU A 59 2.73 2.69 10.67
C LEU A 59 4.22 2.95 10.95
N VAL A 60 5.08 2.25 10.20
CA VAL A 60 6.53 2.54 10.16
C VAL A 60 6.83 3.42 8.94
N PHE A 61 6.41 2.98 7.74
CA PHE A 61 6.54 3.80 6.53
C PHE A 61 5.55 3.37 5.44
N ILE A 62 5.22 4.31 4.54
CA ILE A 62 4.61 4.05 3.23
C ILE A 62 5.45 4.78 2.19
N ARG A 63 5.80 4.10 1.10
CA ARG A 63 6.53 4.68 -0.03
C ARG A 63 5.86 4.29 -1.33
N ALA A 64 5.50 5.29 -2.13
CA ALA A 64 5.08 5.09 -3.51
C ALA A 64 6.26 5.34 -4.46
N VAL A 65 6.47 4.42 -5.39
CA VAL A 65 7.38 4.58 -6.53
C VAL A 65 6.53 4.54 -7.78
N VAL A 66 6.59 5.61 -8.57
CA VAL A 66 5.84 5.74 -9.82
C VAL A 66 6.85 5.71 -10.95
N GLY A 67 6.79 4.68 -11.78
CA GLY A 67 7.57 4.59 -13.00
C GLY A 67 6.80 5.11 -14.20
N THR A 68 7.41 6.06 -14.88
CA THR A 68 7.07 6.43 -16.26
C THR A 68 7.76 5.42 -17.16
N GLY A 69 6.99 4.58 -17.86
CA GLY A 69 7.60 3.68 -18.85
C GLY A 69 8.30 4.52 -19.92
N GLU A 70 9.51 4.11 -20.31
CA GLU A 70 10.14 4.54 -21.56
C GLU A 70 9.40 3.93 -22.76
#